data_AF-A0A1H7TWD3-F1
#
_entry.id   AF-A0A1H7TWD3-F1
#
_cell.length_a   1.000
_cell.length_b   1.000
_cell.length_c   1.000
_cell.angle_alpha   90.00
_cell.angle_beta   90.00
_cell.angle_gamma   90.00
#
_symmetry.space_group_name_H-M   'P 1'
#
loop_
_entity.id
_entity.type
_entity.pdbx_description
1 polymer ?
#
loop_
_entity_poly.entity_id
_entity_poly.type
_entity_poly.pdbx_seq_one_letter_code
_entity_poly.pdbx_strand_id
1 'polypeptide(L)'
;MKKIEELEESRNPSSVESAVDHFELLHKKLDDPVEGQYQYEYYLPTSSIAEKILNYEKFDSELDSKTIRFGAFFAWIADKTQQTSLKTDDVSRFYERFKDEFEDCKMFDYLTARVYSLSYDQHELTHAMESGYKAAKKMTTNPNIQYTLCNSVLRYLLLFDYTDIYSETLPQEEDALLDECIWLLKQVIDGDRILSDQSRSPFKMPLYPQFLETLARLYLAREDFSEAHEAVKQAIEAANRSGMFERDQQRMIFSLSEIEYQISLLERYSEFDKRVSEAQAQMREFEKEIERTRTQTLQFIGFFAAVITAILAIVQVVVQPQPVSSSSRLIIVLISGLLVAFAGFSFMITERSNWGYLIRTIVVFLLGATGLWLGLFRL
;
A
#
# COMPACT_ATOMS: atom_id res chain seq x y z
N MET A 1 -16.40 44.62 -3.31
CA MET A 1 -16.40 45.56 -2.18
C MET A 1 -17.77 45.53 -1.52
N LYS A 2 -18.80 46.27 -1.98
CA LYS A 2 -20.14 46.29 -1.35
C LYS A 2 -20.82 44.91 -1.15
N LYS A 3 -20.76 44.05 -2.17
CA LYS A 3 -21.29 42.67 -2.13
C LYS A 3 -20.47 41.73 -1.22
N ILE A 4 -19.22 42.09 -0.91
CA ILE A 4 -18.35 41.35 0.01
C ILE A 4 -18.61 41.83 1.44
N GLU A 5 -18.79 43.14 1.65
CA GLU A 5 -19.20 43.71 2.95
C GLU A 5 -20.59 43.19 3.39
N GLU A 6 -21.57 43.11 2.47
CA GLU A 6 -22.88 42.49 2.76
C GLU A 6 -22.76 40.99 3.08
N LEU A 7 -21.81 40.27 2.46
CA LEU A 7 -21.54 38.86 2.77
C LEU A 7 -20.76 38.69 4.09
N GLU A 8 -19.90 39.64 4.48
CA GLU A 8 -19.18 39.64 5.74
C GLU A 8 -20.07 39.99 6.93
N GLU A 9 -21.00 40.93 6.79
CA GLU A 9 -22.07 41.15 7.78
C GLU A 9 -22.99 39.93 7.90
N SER A 10 -23.27 39.22 6.80
CA SER A 10 -24.07 37.98 6.83
C SER A 10 -23.34 36.79 7.47
N ARG A 11 -22.00 36.81 7.51
CA ARG A 11 -21.18 35.70 8.04
C ARG A 11 -21.26 35.55 9.56
N ASN A 12 -21.69 36.59 10.27
CA ASN A 12 -21.77 36.59 11.72
C ASN A 12 -23.13 37.14 12.17
N PRO A 13 -24.22 36.37 11.97
CA PRO A 13 -25.55 36.87 12.29
C PRO A 13 -25.63 37.22 13.78
N SER A 14 -25.94 38.48 14.09
CA SER A 14 -25.96 38.95 15.49
C SER A 14 -27.19 38.47 16.26
N SER A 15 -28.21 37.94 15.56
CA SER A 15 -29.46 37.43 16.12
C SER A 15 -29.89 36.10 15.48
N VAL A 16 -30.86 35.43 16.11
CA VAL A 16 -31.43 34.17 15.60
C VAL A 16 -32.18 34.40 14.30
N GLU A 17 -32.93 35.50 14.19
CA GLU A 17 -33.71 35.87 13.00
C GLU A 17 -32.79 36.07 11.78
N SER A 18 -31.69 36.81 11.95
CA SER A 18 -30.71 37.01 10.88
C SER A 18 -30.05 35.70 10.43
N ALA A 19 -29.89 34.74 11.34
CA ALA A 19 -29.34 33.43 11.00
C ALA A 19 -30.36 32.54 10.26
N VAL A 20 -31.64 32.65 10.60
CA VAL A 20 -32.74 31.96 9.90
C VAL A 20 -32.85 32.47 8.47
N ASP A 21 -32.88 33.79 8.27
CA ASP A 21 -32.90 34.40 6.92
C ASP A 21 -31.69 33.93 6.08
N HIS A 22 -30.54 33.76 6.74
CA HIS A 22 -29.33 33.26 6.09
C HIS A 22 -29.46 31.78 5.69
N PHE A 23 -30.05 30.94 6.55
CA PHE A 23 -30.35 29.54 6.23
C PHE A 23 -31.35 29.42 5.07
N GLU A 24 -32.38 30.27 5.01
CA GLU A 24 -33.30 30.29 3.87
C GLU A 24 -32.59 30.59 2.55
N LEU A 25 -31.68 31.56 2.56
CA LEU A 25 -30.88 31.91 1.40
C LEU A 25 -29.95 30.77 0.97
N LEU A 26 -29.29 30.11 1.93
CA LEU A 26 -28.42 28.96 1.66
C LEU A 26 -29.22 27.74 1.19
N HIS A 27 -30.39 27.49 1.77
CA HIS A 27 -31.25 26.38 1.37
C HIS A 27 -31.77 26.55 -0.06
N LYS A 28 -32.20 27.76 -0.44
CA LYS A 28 -32.58 28.08 -1.84
C LYS A 28 -31.42 27.85 -2.82
N LYS A 29 -30.16 27.91 -2.35
CA LYS A 29 -28.98 27.59 -3.15
C LYS A 29 -28.60 26.10 -3.11
N LEU A 30 -28.98 25.35 -2.08
CA LEU A 30 -28.71 23.90 -1.97
C LEU A 30 -29.42 23.09 -3.06
N ASP A 31 -30.55 23.58 -3.56
CA ASP A 31 -31.23 23.01 -4.73
C ASP A 31 -30.44 23.22 -6.03
N ASP A 32 -29.43 24.11 -6.05
CA ASP A 32 -28.46 24.21 -7.13
C ASP A 32 -27.32 23.19 -6.92
N PRO A 33 -27.23 22.14 -7.77
CA PRO A 33 -26.27 21.06 -7.59
C PRO A 33 -24.81 21.50 -7.71
N VAL A 34 -24.52 22.70 -8.25
CA VAL A 34 -23.16 23.19 -8.49
C VAL A 34 -22.72 24.22 -7.43
N GLU A 35 -23.59 25.16 -7.05
CA GLU A 35 -23.24 26.21 -6.07
C GLU A 35 -23.58 25.86 -4.62
N GLY A 36 -24.62 25.06 -4.38
CA GLY A 36 -25.16 24.81 -3.04
C GLY A 36 -24.27 23.99 -2.12
N GLN A 37 -23.54 23.03 -2.69
CA GLN A 37 -22.82 22.02 -1.90
C GLN A 37 -21.58 22.56 -1.19
N TYR A 38 -20.97 23.62 -1.73
CA TYR A 38 -19.70 24.18 -1.23
C TYR A 38 -19.90 25.38 -0.32
N GLN A 39 -20.95 26.16 -0.56
CA GLN A 39 -21.20 27.38 0.21
C GLN A 39 -21.67 27.07 1.62
N TYR A 40 -22.29 25.91 1.87
CA TYR A 40 -22.84 25.61 3.19
C TYR A 40 -21.76 25.76 4.28
N GLU A 41 -20.62 25.08 4.19
CA GLU A 41 -19.59 25.13 5.25
C GLU A 41 -18.97 26.50 5.53
N TYR A 42 -18.86 27.37 4.53
CA TYR A 42 -18.20 28.68 4.67
C TYR A 42 -19.10 29.79 5.21
N TYR A 43 -20.40 29.51 5.31
CA TYR A 43 -21.45 30.47 5.66
C TYR A 43 -22.29 29.98 6.84
N LEU A 44 -21.84 28.94 7.56
CA LEU A 44 -22.54 28.46 8.74
C LEU A 44 -22.47 29.50 9.87
N PRO A 45 -23.57 29.70 10.61
CA PRO A 45 -23.55 30.53 11.80
C PRO A 45 -22.56 29.96 12.82
N THR A 46 -22.01 30.82 13.67
CA THR A 46 -21.12 30.36 14.76
C THR A 46 -21.81 29.32 15.63
N SER A 47 -21.03 28.43 16.28
CA SER A 47 -21.59 27.43 17.18
C SER A 47 -22.52 28.03 18.25
N SER A 48 -22.25 29.26 18.70
CA SER A 48 -23.06 29.94 19.70
C SER A 48 -24.46 30.29 19.21
N ILE A 49 -24.61 30.62 17.92
CA ILE A 49 -25.89 30.96 17.30
C ILE A 49 -26.62 29.68 16.91
N ALA A 50 -25.89 28.70 16.36
CA ALA A 50 -26.43 27.38 16.05
C ALA A 50 -27.08 26.73 17.29
N GLU A 51 -26.44 26.82 18.46
CA GLU A 51 -27.00 26.30 19.71
C GLU A 51 -28.27 27.04 20.15
N LYS A 52 -28.37 28.35 19.92
CA LYS A 52 -29.60 29.11 20.19
C LYS A 52 -30.74 28.68 19.29
N ILE A 53 -30.47 28.46 18.00
CA ILE A 53 -31.46 27.97 17.02
C ILE A 53 -31.96 26.59 17.43
N LEU A 54 -31.07 25.68 17.82
CA LEU A 54 -31.44 24.31 18.18
C LEU A 54 -32.35 24.22 19.42
N ASN A 55 -32.27 25.19 20.33
CA ASN A 55 -33.13 25.29 21.51
C ASN A 55 -34.41 26.13 21.26
N TYR A 56 -34.64 26.60 20.04
CA TYR A 56 -35.82 27.37 19.67
C TYR A 56 -36.91 26.45 19.09
N GLU A 57 -38.14 26.54 19.61
CA GLU A 57 -39.21 25.60 19.24
C GLU A 57 -39.91 25.94 17.91
N LYS A 58 -40.04 27.23 17.56
CA LYS A 58 -40.80 27.68 16.39
C LYS A 58 -40.13 28.86 15.70
N PHE A 59 -39.98 28.78 14.39
CA PHE A 59 -39.48 29.86 13.55
C PHE A 59 -40.63 30.45 12.73
N ASP A 60 -40.60 31.75 12.51
CA ASP A 60 -41.47 32.44 11.56
C ASP A 60 -40.76 32.46 10.20
N SER A 61 -40.78 31.32 9.49
CA SER A 61 -39.99 31.06 8.29
C SER A 61 -40.78 30.22 7.28
N GLU A 62 -40.46 30.35 5.99
CA GLU A 62 -41.02 29.50 4.93
C GLU A 62 -40.48 28.06 4.99
N LEU A 63 -39.29 27.88 5.56
CA LEU A 63 -38.69 26.56 5.75
C LEU A 63 -39.33 25.84 6.93
N ASP A 64 -39.41 24.51 6.82
CA ASP A 64 -39.83 23.71 7.95
C ASP A 64 -38.82 23.84 9.11
N SER A 65 -39.34 23.88 10.35
CA SER A 65 -38.54 24.07 11.57
C SER A 65 -37.43 23.02 11.69
N LYS A 66 -37.67 21.79 11.20
CA LYS A 66 -36.71 20.69 11.26
C LYS A 66 -35.51 20.95 10.34
N THR A 67 -35.72 21.49 9.15
CA THR A 67 -34.67 21.86 8.19
C THR A 67 -33.78 22.99 8.74
N ILE A 68 -34.37 24.03 9.34
CA ILE A 68 -33.61 25.12 9.98
C ILE A 68 -32.76 24.57 11.14
N ARG A 69 -33.37 23.75 12.01
CA ARG A 69 -32.68 23.15 13.14
C ARG A 69 -31.60 22.18 12.69
N PHE A 70 -31.82 21.40 11.63
CA PHE A 70 -30.79 20.55 11.03
C PHE A 70 -29.63 21.37 10.46
N GLY A 71 -29.91 22.49 9.79
CA GLY A 71 -28.87 23.43 9.33
C GLY A 71 -28.00 23.95 10.47
N ALA A 72 -28.62 24.30 11.61
CA ALA A 72 -27.90 24.69 12.82
C ALA A 72 -27.14 23.53 13.46
N PHE A 73 -27.70 22.32 13.50
CA PHE A 73 -27.00 21.11 13.95
C PHE A 73 -25.75 20.86 13.12
N PHE A 74 -25.88 20.90 11.80
CA PHE A 74 -24.78 20.77 10.86
C PHE A 74 -23.71 21.86 11.08
N ALA A 75 -24.13 23.12 11.20
CA ALA A 75 -23.27 24.27 11.51
C ALA A 75 -22.40 24.03 12.73
N TRP A 76 -23.04 23.61 13.81
CA TRP A 76 -22.38 23.39 15.08
C TRP A 76 -21.35 22.25 14.97
N ILE A 77 -21.73 21.11 14.39
CA ILE A 77 -20.82 19.96 14.23
C ILE A 77 -19.64 20.33 13.31
N ALA A 78 -19.89 21.00 12.18
CA ALA A 78 -18.85 21.38 11.24
C ALA A 78 -17.81 22.33 11.87
N ASP A 79 -18.26 23.35 12.61
CA ASP A 79 -17.40 24.29 13.33
C ASP A 79 -16.58 23.59 14.43
N LYS A 80 -17.24 22.75 15.24
CA LYS A 80 -16.59 22.07 16.38
C LYS A 80 -15.59 21.02 15.95
N THR A 81 -15.87 20.30 14.86
CA THR A 81 -14.94 19.30 14.31
C THR A 81 -13.72 19.93 13.63
N GLN A 82 -13.82 21.18 13.15
CA GLN A 82 -12.66 21.93 12.63
C GLN A 82 -11.77 22.49 13.75
N GLN A 83 -12.35 22.81 14.91
CA GLN A 83 -11.61 23.26 16.08
C GLN A 83 -10.91 22.06 16.75
N THR A 84 -9.75 21.68 16.22
CA THR A 84 -8.92 20.52 16.63
C THR A 84 -8.55 20.44 18.12
N SER A 85 -8.88 21.45 18.93
CA SER A 85 -8.61 21.51 20.37
C SER A 85 -9.74 20.99 21.26
N LEU A 86 -10.92 20.70 20.71
CA LEU A 86 -12.06 20.27 21.53
C LEU A 86 -12.00 18.79 21.87
N LYS A 87 -12.49 18.46 23.06
CA LYS A 87 -12.67 17.07 23.49
C LYS A 87 -13.76 16.44 22.63
N THR A 88 -13.43 15.32 22.00
CA THR A 88 -14.37 14.47 21.24
C THR A 88 -15.68 14.23 21.99
N ASP A 89 -15.62 14.11 23.33
CA ASP A 89 -16.78 13.94 24.21
C ASP A 89 -17.87 15.02 24.08
N ASP A 90 -17.49 16.27 23.81
CA ASP A 90 -18.48 17.36 23.69
C ASP A 90 -19.25 17.25 22.39
N VAL A 91 -18.57 16.88 21.30
CA VAL A 91 -19.17 16.68 19.98
C VAL A 91 -20.06 15.45 20.00
N SER A 92 -19.60 14.34 20.56
CA SER A 92 -20.39 13.10 20.66
C SER A 92 -21.64 13.30 21.52
N ARG A 93 -21.54 13.94 22.69
CA ARG A 93 -22.73 14.23 23.53
C ARG A 93 -23.75 15.11 22.82
N PHE A 94 -23.28 16.10 22.05
CA PHE A 94 -24.16 16.97 21.30
C PHE A 94 -24.83 16.23 20.13
N TYR A 95 -24.07 15.40 19.40
CA TYR A 95 -24.58 14.54 18.35
C TYR A 95 -25.66 13.59 18.88
N GLU A 96 -25.39 12.87 19.97
CA GLU A 96 -26.32 11.91 20.59
C GLU A 96 -27.63 12.55 21.04
N ARG A 97 -27.62 13.82 21.44
CA ARG A 97 -28.84 14.55 21.83
C ARG A 97 -29.81 14.77 20.67
N PHE A 98 -29.30 14.91 19.45
CA PHE A 98 -30.09 15.32 18.28
C PHE A 98 -30.16 14.24 17.18
N LYS A 99 -29.48 13.10 17.35
CA LYS A 99 -29.41 12.06 16.33
C LYS A 99 -30.79 11.54 15.90
N ASP A 100 -31.66 11.23 16.87
CA ASP A 100 -32.99 10.66 16.60
C ASP A 100 -33.90 11.68 15.91
N GLU A 101 -33.64 12.97 16.10
CA GLU A 101 -34.41 14.04 15.47
C GLU A 101 -34.11 14.13 13.97
N PHE A 102 -32.85 13.90 13.57
CA PHE A 102 -32.33 14.23 12.24
C PHE A 102 -31.86 13.03 11.42
N GLU A 103 -32.06 11.80 11.89
CA GLU A 103 -31.57 10.58 11.22
C GLU A 103 -32.07 10.38 9.78
N ASP A 104 -33.23 10.94 9.44
CA ASP A 104 -33.86 10.92 8.12
C ASP A 104 -33.34 12.03 7.18
N CYS A 105 -32.57 12.99 7.68
CA CYS A 105 -32.01 14.06 6.87
C CYS A 105 -30.93 13.53 5.91
N LYS A 106 -30.95 13.99 4.65
CA LYS A 106 -30.06 13.48 3.58
C LYS A 106 -28.55 13.56 3.90
N MET A 107 -28.12 14.61 4.62
CA MET A 107 -26.72 14.83 5.00
C MET A 107 -26.36 14.22 6.36
N PHE A 108 -27.28 13.49 7.00
CA PHE A 108 -27.06 12.95 8.34
C PHE A 108 -25.95 11.90 8.38
N ASP A 109 -25.90 10.99 7.40
CA ASP A 109 -24.82 10.00 7.26
C ASP A 109 -23.44 10.67 7.14
N TYR A 110 -23.36 11.80 6.42
CA TYR A 110 -22.12 12.58 6.30
C TYR A 110 -21.70 13.21 7.65
N LEU A 111 -22.65 13.79 8.38
CA LEU A 111 -22.37 14.34 9.72
C LEU A 111 -21.92 13.25 10.69
N THR A 112 -22.58 12.09 10.63
CA THR A 112 -22.22 10.91 11.41
C THR A 112 -20.79 10.49 11.12
N ALA A 113 -20.42 10.38 9.84
CA ALA A 113 -19.05 10.11 9.43
C ALA A 113 -18.06 11.12 10.03
N ARG A 114 -18.38 12.42 9.94
CA ARG A 114 -17.52 13.49 10.44
C ARG A 114 -17.32 13.45 11.96
N VAL A 115 -18.38 13.19 12.73
CA VAL A 115 -18.30 13.08 14.20
C VAL A 115 -17.41 11.91 14.61
N TYR A 116 -17.70 10.72 14.09
CA TYR A 116 -16.99 9.52 14.51
C TYR A 116 -15.58 9.41 13.91
N SER A 117 -15.29 10.09 12.79
CA SER A 117 -13.94 10.17 12.22
C SER A 117 -12.91 10.84 13.14
N LEU A 118 -13.35 11.52 14.20
CA LEU A 118 -12.47 12.11 15.20
C LEU A 118 -12.01 11.12 16.28
N SER A 119 -12.60 9.93 16.31
CA SER A 119 -12.32 8.92 17.33
C SER A 119 -10.97 8.22 17.16
N TYR A 120 -10.52 7.59 18.24
CA TYR A 120 -9.45 6.59 18.26
C TYR A 120 -9.98 5.19 18.58
N ASP A 121 -11.30 5.02 18.66
CA ASP A 121 -11.96 3.74 18.84
C ASP A 121 -12.24 3.07 17.49
N GLN A 122 -11.96 1.77 17.40
CA GLN A 122 -12.09 0.99 16.17
C GLN A 122 -13.54 0.90 15.69
N HIS A 123 -14.50 0.72 16.61
CA HIS A 123 -15.91 0.62 16.27
C HIS A 123 -16.44 1.97 15.79
N GLU A 124 -16.08 3.06 16.46
CA GLU A 124 -16.45 4.41 16.02
C GLU A 124 -15.88 4.75 14.64
N LEU A 125 -14.60 4.46 14.38
CA LEU A 125 -14.03 4.69 13.04
C LEU A 125 -14.66 3.80 11.96
N THR A 126 -14.96 2.54 12.28
CA THR A 126 -15.70 1.66 11.36
C THR A 126 -17.06 2.28 11.03
N HIS A 127 -17.80 2.73 12.03
CA HIS A 127 -19.08 3.40 11.84
C HIS A 127 -18.96 4.71 11.04
N ALA A 128 -17.86 5.44 11.22
CA ALA A 128 -17.55 6.64 10.43
C ALA A 128 -17.39 6.30 8.94
N MET A 129 -16.63 5.24 8.62
CA MET A 129 -16.45 4.78 7.24
C MET A 129 -17.76 4.30 6.62
N GLU A 130 -18.55 3.48 7.32
CA GLU A 130 -19.83 2.98 6.81
C GLU A 130 -20.80 4.12 6.49
N SER A 131 -20.91 5.09 7.40
CA SER A 131 -21.77 6.26 7.22
C SER A 131 -21.25 7.15 6.09
N GLY A 132 -19.94 7.37 6.02
CA GLY A 132 -19.30 8.12 4.95
C GLY A 132 -19.52 7.46 3.58
N TYR A 133 -19.47 6.12 3.53
CA TYR A 133 -19.68 5.33 2.33
C TYR A 133 -21.14 5.42 1.86
N LYS A 134 -22.11 5.26 2.78
CA LYS A 134 -23.53 5.48 2.50
C LYS A 134 -23.80 6.88 1.96
N ALA A 135 -23.21 7.91 2.59
CA ALA A 135 -23.33 9.29 2.14
C ALA A 135 -22.74 9.49 0.74
N ALA A 136 -21.54 8.97 0.48
CA ALA A 136 -20.86 9.07 -0.81
C ALA A 136 -21.66 8.41 -1.94
N LYS A 137 -22.30 7.26 -1.68
CA LYS A 137 -23.20 6.60 -2.64
C LYS A 137 -24.46 7.40 -2.92
N LYS A 138 -25.03 8.07 -1.91
CA LYS A 138 -26.22 8.93 -2.07
C LYS A 138 -25.90 10.25 -2.77
N MET A 139 -24.68 10.76 -2.63
CA MET A 139 -24.26 12.09 -3.05
C MET A 139 -22.89 12.06 -3.72
N THR A 140 -22.82 11.37 -4.87
CA THR A 140 -21.57 11.06 -5.57
C THR A 140 -20.79 12.26 -6.08
N THR A 141 -21.40 13.44 -6.15
CA THR A 141 -20.75 14.67 -6.65
C THR A 141 -20.25 15.59 -5.54
N ASN A 142 -20.56 15.30 -4.28
CA ASN A 142 -20.18 16.20 -3.19
C ASN A 142 -18.75 15.88 -2.71
N PRO A 143 -17.80 16.80 -2.90
CA PRO A 143 -16.41 16.51 -2.62
C PRO A 143 -16.08 16.44 -1.14
N ASN A 144 -16.76 17.20 -0.30
CA ASN A 144 -16.54 17.13 1.15
C ASN A 144 -16.94 15.76 1.69
N ILE A 145 -18.01 15.16 1.14
CA ILE A 145 -18.44 13.81 1.51
C ILE A 145 -17.37 12.78 1.13
N GLN A 146 -16.89 12.84 -0.12
CA GLN A 146 -15.84 11.93 -0.58
C GLN A 146 -14.54 12.09 0.21
N TYR A 147 -14.11 13.34 0.45
CA TYR A 147 -12.94 13.66 1.25
C TYR A 147 -13.06 13.14 2.69
N THR A 148 -14.22 13.32 3.33
CA THR A 148 -14.45 12.80 4.69
C THR A 148 -14.43 11.27 4.74
N LEU A 149 -15.00 10.58 3.75
CA LEU A 149 -14.87 9.13 3.63
C LEU A 149 -13.39 8.73 3.51
N CYS A 150 -12.67 9.30 2.53
CA CYS A 150 -11.26 8.97 2.29
C CYS A 150 -10.39 9.18 3.53
N ASN A 151 -10.58 10.28 4.26
CA ASN A 151 -9.84 10.52 5.50
C ASN A 151 -10.23 9.55 6.63
N SER A 152 -11.49 9.13 6.70
CA SER A 152 -11.92 8.13 7.68
C SER A 152 -11.24 6.78 7.41
N VAL A 153 -11.14 6.39 6.13
CA VAL A 153 -10.42 5.18 5.70
C VAL A 153 -8.93 5.28 6.04
N LEU A 154 -8.25 6.36 5.64
CA LEU A 154 -6.83 6.56 5.95
C LEU A 154 -6.56 6.56 7.45
N ARG A 155 -7.44 7.17 8.25
CA ARG A 155 -7.30 7.19 9.70
C ARG A 155 -7.51 5.81 10.31
N TYR A 156 -8.45 5.02 9.78
CA TYR A 156 -8.63 3.64 10.21
C TYR A 156 -7.35 2.83 9.94
N LEU A 157 -6.84 2.86 8.71
CA LEU A 157 -5.64 2.13 8.29
C LEU A 157 -4.38 2.56 9.05
N LEU A 158 -4.32 3.81 9.51
CA LEU A 158 -3.22 4.30 10.34
C LEU A 158 -3.23 3.68 11.75
N LEU A 159 -4.41 3.35 12.29
CA LEU A 159 -4.58 2.95 13.69
C LEU A 159 -4.85 1.46 13.87
N PHE A 160 -5.40 0.80 12.85
CA PHE A 160 -5.93 -0.56 12.93
C PHE A 160 -5.59 -1.36 11.68
N ASP A 161 -5.56 -2.67 11.82
CA ASP A 161 -5.46 -3.61 10.71
C ASP A 161 -6.83 -3.73 10.00
N TYR A 162 -6.83 -3.71 8.67
CA TYR A 162 -8.05 -3.84 7.88
C TYR A 162 -8.67 -5.25 8.00
N THR A 163 -7.88 -6.27 8.37
CA THR A 163 -8.37 -7.66 8.51
C THR A 163 -9.48 -7.81 9.55
N ASP A 164 -9.63 -6.85 10.46
CA ASP A 164 -10.57 -6.92 11.58
C ASP A 164 -11.92 -6.24 11.29
N ILE A 165 -12.11 -5.68 10.09
CA ILE A 165 -13.37 -5.04 9.72
C ILE A 165 -14.41 -6.08 9.34
N TYR A 166 -15.51 -6.10 10.08
CA TYR A 166 -16.74 -6.77 9.68
C TYR A 166 -17.80 -5.71 9.36
N SER A 167 -18.02 -5.45 8.06
CA SER A 167 -19.08 -4.55 7.59
C SER A 167 -19.82 -5.18 6.42
N GLU A 168 -21.15 -5.08 6.40
CA GLU A 168 -21.95 -5.47 5.23
C GLU A 168 -21.95 -4.41 4.12
N THR A 169 -21.46 -3.20 4.42
CA THR A 169 -21.57 -2.04 3.52
C THR A 169 -20.25 -1.67 2.83
N LEU A 170 -19.12 -1.96 3.46
CA LEU A 170 -17.79 -1.66 2.92
C LEU A 170 -17.27 -2.81 2.06
N PRO A 171 -16.41 -2.53 1.06
CA PRO A 171 -15.61 -3.55 0.39
C PRO A 171 -14.83 -4.41 1.41
N GLN A 172 -14.78 -5.72 1.19
CA GLN A 172 -14.15 -6.65 2.13
C GLN A 172 -12.62 -6.70 1.99
N GLU A 173 -12.10 -6.28 0.84
CA GLU A 173 -10.67 -6.22 0.56
C GLU A 173 -10.19 -4.77 0.70
N GLU A 174 -9.07 -4.57 1.40
CA GLU A 174 -8.47 -3.26 1.64
C GLU A 174 -8.18 -2.54 0.31
N ASP A 175 -7.53 -3.22 -0.62
CA ASP A 175 -7.20 -2.69 -1.95
C ASP A 175 -8.46 -2.23 -2.70
N ALA A 176 -9.57 -2.97 -2.58
CA ALA A 176 -10.83 -2.59 -3.24
C ALA A 176 -11.44 -1.32 -2.64
N LEU A 177 -11.34 -1.12 -1.32
CA LEU A 177 -11.78 0.12 -0.66
C LEU A 177 -10.88 1.29 -1.02
N LEU A 178 -9.55 1.08 -1.04
CA LEU A 178 -8.58 2.10 -1.44
C LEU A 178 -8.81 2.53 -2.89
N ASP A 179 -9.01 1.59 -3.81
CA ASP A 179 -9.31 1.85 -5.22
C ASP A 179 -10.56 2.69 -5.40
N GLU A 180 -11.62 2.37 -4.65
CA GLU A 180 -12.86 3.12 -4.69
C GLU A 180 -12.69 4.54 -4.15
N CYS A 181 -11.94 4.72 -3.05
CA CYS A 181 -11.62 6.04 -2.50
C CYS A 181 -10.80 6.89 -3.49
N ILE A 182 -9.78 6.29 -4.11
CA ILE A 182 -8.95 6.94 -5.13
C ILE A 182 -9.81 7.34 -6.33
N TRP A 183 -10.70 6.45 -6.79
CA TRP A 183 -11.60 6.74 -7.90
C TRP A 183 -12.54 7.91 -7.59
N LEU A 184 -13.20 7.90 -6.42
CA LEU A 184 -14.08 8.98 -5.99
C LEU A 184 -13.35 10.33 -5.99
N LEU A 185 -12.21 10.41 -5.29
CA LEU A 185 -11.48 11.64 -5.12
C LEU A 185 -10.94 12.19 -6.45
N LYS A 186 -10.52 11.31 -7.38
CA LYS A 186 -10.17 11.70 -8.75
C LYS A 186 -11.35 12.31 -9.51
N GLN A 187 -12.55 11.75 -9.39
CA GLN A 187 -13.73 12.31 -10.07
C GLN A 187 -13.99 13.76 -9.63
N VAL A 188 -13.76 14.08 -8.36
CA VAL A 188 -13.85 15.45 -7.85
C VAL A 188 -12.76 16.33 -8.42
N ILE A 189 -11.51 15.90 -8.35
CA ILE A 189 -10.36 16.68 -8.83
C ILE A 189 -10.45 16.95 -10.34
N ASP A 190 -10.84 15.94 -11.12
CA ASP A 190 -10.98 16.04 -12.57
C ASP A 190 -12.26 16.80 -12.98
N GLY A 191 -13.36 16.61 -12.25
CA GLY A 191 -14.61 17.34 -12.46
C GLY A 191 -14.43 18.85 -12.28
N ASP A 192 -13.70 19.25 -11.24
CA ASP A 192 -13.35 20.64 -10.98
C ASP A 192 -12.49 21.22 -12.11
N ARG A 193 -11.57 20.42 -12.67
CA ARG A 193 -10.73 20.85 -13.79
C ARG A 193 -11.57 21.21 -15.02
N ILE A 194 -12.60 20.42 -15.33
CA ILE A 194 -13.50 20.67 -16.47
C ILE A 194 -14.33 21.95 -16.26
N LEU A 195 -14.85 22.16 -15.06
CA LEU A 195 -15.64 23.37 -14.72
C LEU A 195 -14.79 24.64 -14.69
N SER A 196 -13.51 24.53 -14.31
CA SER A 196 -12.56 25.64 -14.25
C SER A 196 -12.14 26.18 -15.62
N ASP A 197 -12.22 25.37 -16.67
CA ASP A 197 -11.80 25.73 -18.04
C ASP A 197 -12.95 26.36 -18.84
N GLN A 198 -14.19 25.99 -18.53
CA GLN A 198 -15.38 26.48 -19.24
C GLN A 198 -16.02 27.73 -18.64
N SER A 199 -15.82 28.01 -17.34
CA SER A 199 -16.45 29.16 -16.69
C SER A 199 -15.51 30.36 -16.61
N ARG A 200 -15.92 31.50 -17.20
CA ARG A 200 -15.37 32.84 -16.89
C ARG A 200 -15.80 33.31 -15.49
N SER A 201 -16.12 32.39 -14.58
CA SER A 201 -16.51 32.74 -13.22
C SER A 201 -15.27 33.25 -12.48
N PRO A 202 -15.35 34.42 -11.80
CA PRO A 202 -14.28 34.88 -10.93
C PRO A 202 -14.03 33.93 -9.74
N PHE A 203 -14.92 32.95 -9.53
CA PHE A 203 -14.77 31.86 -8.58
C PHE A 203 -14.31 30.59 -9.31
N LYS A 204 -13.10 30.61 -9.89
CA LYS A 204 -12.42 29.33 -10.19
C LYS A 204 -12.25 28.63 -8.85
N MET A 205 -12.92 27.49 -8.67
CA MET A 205 -12.70 26.67 -7.47
C MET A 205 -11.20 26.37 -7.42
N PRO A 206 -10.48 26.84 -6.38
CA PRO A 206 -9.08 26.50 -6.24
C PRO A 206 -9.00 24.98 -6.11
N LEU A 207 -8.16 24.35 -6.91
CA LEU A 207 -7.79 22.95 -6.73
C LEU A 207 -7.42 22.78 -5.25
N TYR A 208 -8.27 22.10 -4.47
CA TYR A 208 -8.10 22.04 -3.01
C TYR A 208 -6.87 21.19 -2.72
N PRO A 209 -5.77 21.80 -2.26
CA PRO A 209 -4.53 21.05 -2.06
C PRO A 209 -4.72 19.89 -1.07
N GLN A 210 -5.69 20.00 -0.15
CA GLN A 210 -6.01 18.97 0.83
C GLN A 210 -6.53 17.69 0.17
N PHE A 211 -7.27 17.80 -0.93
CA PHE A 211 -7.76 16.62 -1.64
C PHE A 211 -6.62 15.88 -2.34
N LEU A 212 -5.66 16.63 -2.90
CA LEU A 212 -4.45 16.03 -3.47
C LEU A 212 -3.53 15.43 -2.39
N GLU A 213 -3.45 16.05 -1.21
CA GLU A 213 -2.74 15.47 -0.06
C GLU A 213 -3.38 14.14 0.37
N THR A 214 -4.71 14.09 0.52
CA THR A 214 -5.43 12.85 0.82
C THR A 214 -5.25 11.81 -0.29
N LEU A 215 -5.26 12.22 -1.57
CA LEU A 215 -4.99 11.33 -2.69
C LEU A 215 -3.58 10.73 -2.63
N ALA A 216 -2.56 11.54 -2.32
CA ALA A 216 -1.20 11.07 -2.13
C ALA A 216 -1.09 10.04 -1.02
N ARG A 217 -1.78 10.26 0.11
CA ARG A 217 -1.84 9.29 1.22
C ARG A 217 -2.55 8.00 0.84
N LEU A 218 -3.60 8.05 0.03
CA LEU A 218 -4.28 6.84 -0.46
C LEU A 218 -3.35 6.02 -1.36
N TYR A 219 -2.63 6.66 -2.28
CA TYR A 219 -1.64 5.95 -3.10
C TYR A 219 -0.48 5.38 -2.28
N LEU A 220 -0.03 6.12 -1.25
CA LEU A 220 0.98 5.63 -0.32
C LEU A 220 0.49 4.38 0.43
N ALA A 221 -0.76 4.37 0.90
CA ALA A 221 -1.38 3.21 1.53
C ALA A 221 -1.50 2.01 0.57
N ARG A 222 -1.75 2.26 -0.73
CA ARG A 222 -1.77 1.24 -1.77
C ARG A 222 -0.39 0.83 -2.31
N GLU A 223 0.70 1.36 -1.74
CA GLU A 223 2.09 1.18 -2.19
C GLU A 223 2.37 1.63 -3.65
N ASP A 224 1.51 2.48 -4.23
CA ASP A 224 1.68 3.09 -5.55
C ASP A 224 2.59 4.35 -5.45
N PHE A 225 3.90 4.15 -5.22
CA PHE A 225 4.82 5.24 -4.91
C PHE A 225 4.94 6.31 -6.03
N SER A 226 4.87 5.90 -7.29
CA SER A 226 4.96 6.81 -8.44
C SER A 226 3.78 7.79 -8.48
N GLU A 227 2.57 7.28 -8.30
CA GLU A 227 1.33 8.04 -8.26
C GLU A 227 1.26 8.91 -7.01
N ALA A 228 1.74 8.41 -5.86
CA ALA A 228 1.85 9.19 -4.64
C ALA A 228 2.76 10.42 -4.82
N HIS A 229 3.93 10.26 -5.44
CA HIS A 229 4.84 11.37 -5.75
C HIS A 229 4.20 12.43 -6.65
N GLU A 230 3.50 12.00 -7.70
CA GLU A 230 2.83 12.92 -8.62
C GLU A 230 1.70 13.68 -7.91
N ALA A 231 0.92 13.03 -7.05
CA ALA A 231 -0.11 13.67 -6.24
C ALA A 231 0.48 14.69 -5.25
N VAL A 232 1.60 14.38 -4.58
CA VAL A 232 2.32 15.33 -3.71
C VAL A 232 2.76 16.57 -4.49
N LYS A 233 3.38 16.36 -5.66
CA LYS A 233 3.84 17.46 -6.52
C LYS A 233 2.67 18.36 -6.95
N GLN A 234 1.56 17.77 -7.37
CA GLN A 234 0.36 18.53 -7.72
C GLN A 234 -0.19 19.29 -6.50
N ALA A 235 -0.15 18.70 -5.30
CA ALA A 235 -0.61 19.35 -4.07
C ALA A 235 0.23 20.58 -3.73
N ILE A 236 1.56 20.50 -3.87
CA ILE A 236 2.47 21.64 -3.69
C ILE A 236 2.17 22.75 -4.70
N GLU A 237 2.01 22.40 -5.98
CA GLU A 237 1.67 23.36 -7.01
C GLU A 237 0.32 24.06 -6.75
N ALA A 238 -0.69 23.30 -6.31
CA ALA A 238 -2.00 23.82 -5.95
C ALA A 238 -1.92 24.74 -4.72
N ALA A 239 -1.17 24.35 -3.68
CA ALA A 239 -0.98 25.14 -2.47
C ALA A 239 -0.28 26.48 -2.75
N ASN A 240 0.67 26.51 -3.68
CA ASN A 240 1.34 27.73 -4.10
C ASN A 240 0.44 28.68 -4.91
N ARG A 241 -0.64 28.17 -5.50
CA ARG A 241 -1.58 28.95 -6.34
C ARG A 241 -2.86 29.35 -5.61
N SER A 242 -3.23 28.67 -4.53
CA SER A 242 -4.53 28.83 -3.87
C SER A 242 -4.69 30.14 -3.09
N GLY A 243 -3.63 30.94 -2.94
CA GLY A 243 -3.67 32.18 -2.17
C GLY A 243 -3.95 31.95 -0.68
N MET A 244 -3.71 30.74 -0.18
CA MET A 244 -3.81 30.40 1.24
C MET A 244 -2.93 31.34 2.08
N PHE A 245 -3.32 31.55 3.33
CA PHE A 245 -2.46 32.26 4.28
C PHE A 245 -1.13 31.54 4.40
N GLU A 246 -0.03 32.31 4.46
CA GLU A 246 1.34 31.79 4.48
C GLU A 246 1.54 30.70 5.55
N ARG A 247 0.93 30.88 6.73
CA ARG A 247 0.99 29.91 7.83
C ARG A 247 0.36 28.56 7.48
N ASP A 248 -0.80 28.56 6.82
CA ASP A 248 -1.50 27.33 6.44
C ASP A 248 -0.82 26.66 5.25
N GLN A 249 -0.31 27.46 4.31
CA GLN A 249 0.53 26.96 3.23
C GLN A 249 1.80 26.28 3.75
N GLN A 250 2.49 26.87 4.74
CA GLN A 250 3.67 26.25 5.36
C GLN A 250 3.35 24.94 6.07
N ARG A 251 2.24 24.88 6.82
CA ARG A 251 1.78 23.64 7.48
C ARG A 251 1.52 22.53 6.48
N MET A 252 0.86 22.87 5.38
CA MET A 252 0.58 21.94 4.30
C MET A 252 1.86 21.45 3.62
N ILE A 253 2.78 22.35 3.25
CA ILE A 253 4.06 21.98 2.65
C ILE A 253 4.82 21.03 3.58
N PHE A 254 4.82 21.31 4.88
CA PHE A 254 5.43 20.41 5.87
C PHE A 254 4.79 19.02 5.87
N SER A 255 3.46 18.93 5.84
CA SER A 255 2.77 17.63 5.78
C SER A 255 3.06 16.87 4.48
N LEU A 256 3.15 17.58 3.35
CA LEU A 256 3.52 16.99 2.06
C LEU A 256 4.96 16.48 2.05
N SER A 257 5.89 17.20 2.68
CA SER A 257 7.28 16.74 2.87
C SER A 257 7.37 15.49 3.75
N GLU A 258 6.49 15.35 4.74
CA GLU A 258 6.40 14.13 5.56
C GLU A 258 5.94 12.93 4.72
N ILE A 259 4.92 13.10 3.88
CA ILE A 259 4.46 12.07 2.94
C ILE A 259 5.60 11.67 1.98
N GLU A 260 6.32 12.64 1.41
CA GLU A 260 7.44 12.40 0.50
C GLU A 260 8.59 11.62 1.16
N TYR A 261 8.87 11.93 2.43
CA TYR A 261 9.82 11.18 3.24
C TYR A 261 9.37 9.74 3.47
N GLN A 262 8.09 9.52 3.78
CA GLN A 262 7.51 8.18 3.96
C GLN A 262 7.59 7.34 2.68
N ILE A 263 7.24 7.93 1.53
CA ILE A 263 7.38 7.27 0.22
C ILE A 263 8.83 6.82 0.02
N SER A 264 9.79 7.74 0.18
CA SER A 264 11.22 7.45 0.00
C SER A 264 11.74 6.35 0.93
N LEU A 265 11.18 6.25 2.13
CA LEU A 265 11.55 5.23 3.12
C LEU A 265 11.02 3.85 2.70
N LEU A 266 9.75 3.76 2.31
CA LEU A 266 9.12 2.51 1.88
C LEU A 266 9.71 1.98 0.56
N GLU A 267 10.01 2.85 -0.40
CA GLU A 267 10.73 2.46 -1.62
C GLU A 267 12.07 1.79 -1.29
N ARG A 268 12.85 2.38 -0.37
CA ARG A 268 14.13 1.80 0.07
C ARG A 268 13.97 0.46 0.77
N TYR A 269 12.90 0.28 1.55
CA TYR A 269 12.60 -1.01 2.17
C TYR A 269 12.26 -2.06 1.10
N SER A 270 11.44 -1.74 0.11
CA SER A 270 11.11 -2.65 -1.00
C SER A 270 12.37 -3.06 -1.80
N GLU A 271 13.27 -2.12 -2.07
CA GLU A 271 14.53 -2.40 -2.75
C GLU A 271 15.46 -3.27 -1.88
N PHE A 272 15.49 -2.99 -0.58
CA PHE A 272 16.26 -3.80 0.37
C PHE A 272 15.76 -5.25 0.41
N ASP A 273 14.46 -5.48 0.49
CA ASP A 273 13.87 -6.83 0.49
C ASP A 273 14.18 -7.60 -0.79
N LYS A 274 14.13 -6.92 -1.94
CA LYS A 274 14.56 -7.51 -3.21
C LYS A 274 16.02 -7.94 -3.16
N ARG A 275 16.92 -7.07 -2.67
CA ARG A 275 18.35 -7.39 -2.54
C ARG A 275 18.59 -8.53 -1.55
N VAL A 276 17.83 -8.61 -0.46
CA VAL A 276 17.89 -9.74 0.50
C VAL A 276 17.46 -11.05 -0.17
N SER A 277 16.37 -11.04 -0.93
CA SER A 277 15.90 -12.22 -1.68
C SER A 277 16.93 -12.69 -2.72
N GLU A 278 17.52 -11.76 -3.48
CA GLU A 278 18.59 -12.06 -4.43
C GLU A 278 19.85 -12.63 -3.73
N ALA A 279 20.24 -12.05 -2.60
CA ALA A 279 21.37 -12.55 -1.79
C ALA A 279 21.09 -13.96 -1.25
N GLN A 280 19.86 -14.23 -0.78
CA GLN A 280 19.45 -15.57 -0.34
C GLN A 280 19.49 -16.59 -1.49
N ALA A 281 19.05 -16.20 -2.69
CA ALA A 281 19.14 -17.05 -3.87
C ALA A 281 20.60 -17.39 -4.22
N GLN A 282 21.49 -16.39 -4.21
CA GLN A 282 22.92 -16.59 -4.43
C GLN A 282 23.56 -17.48 -3.36
N MET A 283 23.19 -17.31 -2.08
CA MET A 283 23.67 -18.18 -1.00
C MET A 283 23.27 -19.64 -1.22
N ARG A 284 22.03 -19.91 -1.65
CA ARG A 284 21.58 -21.28 -1.98
C ARG A 284 22.34 -21.88 -3.16
N GLU A 285 22.72 -21.07 -4.14
CA GLU A 285 23.56 -21.53 -5.25
C GLU A 285 24.99 -21.86 -4.78
N PHE A 286 25.55 -21.00 -3.93
CA PHE A 286 26.88 -21.21 -3.35
C PHE A 286 26.93 -22.45 -2.46
N GLU A 287 25.89 -22.71 -1.66
CA GLU A 287 25.77 -23.93 -0.86
C GLU A 287 25.78 -25.20 -1.74
N LYS A 288 25.06 -25.17 -2.87
CA LYS A 288 25.07 -26.28 -3.84
C LYS A 288 26.45 -26.47 -4.46
N GLU A 289 27.17 -25.39 -4.77
CA GLU A 289 28.53 -25.46 -5.29
C GLU A 289 29.52 -26.03 -4.26
N ILE A 290 29.38 -25.63 -2.99
CA ILE A 290 30.15 -26.22 -1.88
C ILE A 290 29.85 -27.71 -1.74
N GLU A 291 28.58 -28.11 -1.75
CA GLU A 291 28.19 -29.51 -1.61
C GLU A 291 28.72 -30.36 -2.76
N ARG A 292 28.66 -29.83 -4.00
CA ARG A 292 29.24 -30.44 -5.18
C ARG A 292 30.75 -30.59 -5.06
N THR A 293 31.45 -29.55 -4.66
CA THR A 293 32.91 -29.56 -4.45
C THR A 293 33.32 -30.53 -3.35
N ARG A 294 32.55 -30.60 -2.25
CA ARG A 294 32.77 -31.55 -1.16
C ARG A 294 32.60 -32.98 -1.65
N THR A 295 31.54 -33.25 -2.41
CA THR A 295 31.28 -34.57 -3.01
C THR A 295 32.40 -34.98 -3.96
N GLN A 296 32.83 -34.07 -4.84
CA GLN A 296 33.96 -34.29 -5.73
C GLN A 296 35.23 -34.59 -4.95
N THR A 297 35.54 -33.80 -3.91
CA THR A 297 36.71 -34.01 -3.04
C THR A 297 36.69 -35.39 -2.37
N LEU A 298 35.55 -35.82 -1.84
CA LEU A 298 35.39 -37.15 -1.26
C LEU A 298 35.61 -38.26 -2.30
N GLN A 299 35.11 -38.07 -3.52
CA GLN A 299 35.34 -39.00 -4.62
C GLN A 299 36.82 -39.05 -5.03
N PHE A 300 37.51 -37.91 -5.10
CA PHE A 300 38.97 -37.83 -5.32
C PHE A 300 39.72 -38.64 -4.26
N ILE A 301 39.40 -38.44 -2.97
CA ILE A 301 40.05 -39.15 -1.85
C ILE A 301 39.83 -40.67 -1.98
N GLY A 302 38.59 -41.11 -2.20
CA GLY A 302 38.26 -42.53 -2.36
C GLY A 302 38.97 -43.17 -3.55
N PHE A 303 39.03 -42.46 -4.67
CA PHE A 303 39.76 -42.91 -5.86
C PHE A 303 41.25 -43.08 -5.59
N PHE A 304 41.92 -42.07 -5.02
CA PHE A 304 43.35 -42.16 -4.72
C PHE A 304 43.67 -43.26 -3.70
N ALA A 305 42.82 -43.47 -2.69
CA ALA A 305 42.98 -44.58 -1.76
C ALA A 305 42.95 -45.93 -2.49
N ALA A 306 41.99 -46.14 -3.39
CA ALA A 306 41.90 -47.36 -4.21
C ALA A 306 43.13 -47.56 -5.11
N VAL A 307 43.64 -46.48 -5.74
CA VAL A 307 44.86 -46.51 -6.55
C VAL A 307 46.08 -46.92 -5.72
N ILE A 308 46.25 -46.34 -4.52
CA ILE A 308 47.36 -46.69 -3.61
C ILE A 308 47.26 -48.17 -3.20
N THR A 309 46.07 -48.65 -2.81
CA THR A 309 45.84 -50.06 -2.47
C THR A 309 46.19 -50.99 -3.63
N ALA A 310 45.80 -50.64 -4.86
CA ALA A 310 46.14 -51.42 -6.04
C ALA A 310 47.66 -51.47 -6.28
N ILE A 311 48.36 -50.35 -6.13
CA ILE A 311 49.84 -50.30 -6.25
C ILE A 311 50.50 -51.19 -5.20
N LEU A 312 50.05 -51.13 -3.94
CA LEU A 312 50.59 -51.98 -2.87
C LEU A 312 50.36 -53.46 -3.15
N ALA A 313 49.19 -53.83 -3.67
CA ALA A 313 48.89 -55.21 -4.08
C ALA A 313 49.83 -55.68 -5.21
N ILE A 314 50.10 -54.83 -6.22
CA ILE A 314 51.07 -55.12 -7.28
C ILE A 314 52.45 -55.39 -6.68
N VAL A 315 52.93 -54.51 -5.79
CA VAL A 315 54.25 -54.65 -5.16
C VAL A 315 54.35 -55.96 -4.38
N GLN A 316 53.32 -56.32 -3.60
CA GLN A 316 53.30 -57.57 -2.84
C GLN A 316 53.37 -58.81 -3.74
N VAL A 317 52.65 -58.79 -4.86
CA VAL A 317 52.65 -59.90 -5.84
C VAL A 317 54.01 -60.06 -6.50
N VAL A 318 54.72 -58.95 -6.77
CA VAL A 318 56.06 -58.97 -7.36
C VAL A 318 57.12 -59.50 -6.39
N VAL A 319 56.99 -59.20 -5.09
CA VAL A 319 57.97 -59.61 -4.06
C VAL A 319 57.80 -61.08 -3.65
N GLN A 320 56.61 -61.66 -3.78
CA GLN A 320 56.39 -63.06 -3.42
C GLN A 320 56.94 -64.03 -4.50
N PRO A 321 57.67 -65.11 -4.10
CA PRO A 321 58.20 -66.09 -5.03
C PRO A 321 57.07 -66.97 -5.59
N GLN A 322 56.47 -66.50 -6.69
CA GLN A 322 55.42 -67.18 -7.45
C GLN A 322 55.93 -67.52 -8.86
N PRO A 323 55.41 -68.58 -9.50
CA PRO A 323 55.70 -68.86 -10.91
C PRO A 323 55.36 -67.66 -11.80
N VAL A 324 56.25 -67.34 -12.76
CA VAL A 324 56.14 -66.16 -13.64
C VAL A 324 54.79 -66.09 -14.38
N SER A 325 54.21 -67.24 -14.74
CA SER A 325 52.90 -67.33 -15.38
C SER A 325 51.76 -66.83 -14.50
N SER A 326 51.79 -67.12 -13.20
CA SER A 326 50.78 -66.65 -12.24
C SER A 326 50.91 -65.16 -11.95
N SER A 327 52.14 -64.66 -11.80
CA SER A 327 52.40 -63.24 -11.50
C SER A 327 52.02 -62.32 -12.67
N SER A 328 52.29 -62.74 -13.91
CA SER A 328 51.95 -61.95 -15.10
C SER A 328 50.43 -61.82 -15.31
N ARG A 329 49.64 -62.88 -15.07
CA ARG A 329 48.17 -62.82 -15.08
C ARG A 329 47.64 -61.79 -14.09
N LEU A 330 48.15 -61.84 -12.86
CA LEU A 330 47.68 -61.00 -11.76
C LEU A 330 48.04 -59.52 -12.00
N ILE A 331 49.23 -59.25 -12.53
CA ILE A 331 49.63 -57.90 -12.95
C ILE A 331 48.72 -57.37 -14.07
N ILE A 332 48.40 -58.18 -15.08
CA ILE A 332 47.49 -57.78 -16.17
C ILE A 332 46.10 -57.45 -15.63
N VAL A 333 45.54 -58.28 -14.74
CA VAL A 333 44.24 -58.02 -14.11
C VAL A 333 44.27 -56.73 -13.30
N LEU A 334 45.33 -56.48 -12.53
CA LEU A 334 45.47 -55.25 -11.73
C LEU A 334 45.59 -53.99 -12.60
N ILE A 335 46.44 -54.01 -13.64
CA ILE A 335 46.59 -52.87 -14.56
C ILE A 335 45.28 -52.61 -15.30
N SER A 336 44.60 -53.66 -15.74
CA SER A 336 43.34 -53.55 -16.48
C SER A 336 42.21 -53.02 -15.59
N GLY A 337 42.14 -53.48 -14.34
CA GLY A 337 41.23 -52.93 -13.33
C GLY A 337 41.52 -51.47 -13.02
N LEU A 338 42.79 -51.08 -12.97
CA LEU A 338 43.22 -49.70 -12.79
C LEU A 338 42.81 -48.82 -13.97
N LEU A 339 42.95 -49.30 -15.22
CA LEU A 339 42.49 -48.59 -16.42
C LEU A 339 40.97 -48.37 -16.41
N VAL A 340 40.20 -49.40 -16.02
CA VAL A 340 38.73 -49.25 -15.86
C VAL A 340 38.39 -48.24 -14.77
N ALA A 341 39.10 -48.28 -13.63
CA ALA A 341 38.91 -47.30 -12.55
C ALA A 341 39.23 -45.87 -13.00
N PHE A 342 40.35 -45.65 -13.72
CA PHE A 342 40.70 -44.35 -14.29
C PHE A 342 39.70 -43.88 -15.35
N ALA A 343 39.13 -44.79 -16.14
CA ALA A 343 38.07 -44.42 -17.08
C ALA A 343 36.78 -43.99 -16.35
N GLY A 344 36.37 -44.74 -15.33
CA GLY A 344 35.22 -44.35 -14.48
C GLY A 344 35.45 -43.00 -13.80
N PHE A 345 36.65 -42.75 -13.33
CA PHE A 345 37.03 -41.48 -12.72
C PHE A 345 37.12 -40.33 -13.72
N SER A 346 37.65 -40.57 -14.91
CA SER A 346 37.68 -39.61 -16.01
C SER A 346 36.28 -39.18 -16.43
N PHE A 347 35.29 -40.08 -16.35
CA PHE A 347 33.89 -39.74 -16.59
C PHE A 347 33.34 -38.78 -15.52
N MET A 348 33.75 -38.95 -14.26
CA MET A 348 33.29 -38.16 -13.12
C MET A 348 33.83 -36.72 -13.10
N ILE A 349 35.06 -36.50 -13.57
CA ILE A 349 35.70 -35.17 -13.60
C ILE A 349 35.16 -34.29 -14.75
N THR A 350 34.59 -34.90 -15.78
CA THR A 350 34.24 -34.17 -17.01
C THR A 350 32.90 -33.47 -16.87
N GLU A 351 32.94 -32.24 -16.35
CA GLU A 351 31.76 -31.45 -16.05
C GLU A 351 31.15 -30.74 -17.28
N ARG A 352 31.92 -30.64 -18.37
CA ARG A 352 31.46 -30.14 -19.67
C ARG A 352 31.61 -31.23 -20.71
N SER A 353 30.51 -31.53 -21.40
CA SER A 353 30.39 -32.49 -22.51
C SER A 353 31.26 -32.09 -23.70
N ASN A 354 32.59 -32.21 -23.56
CA ASN A 354 33.50 -32.15 -24.67
C ASN A 354 33.58 -33.56 -25.27
N TRP A 355 32.91 -33.75 -26.40
CA TRP A 355 32.74 -35.05 -27.06
C TRP A 355 34.07 -35.79 -27.27
N GLY A 356 35.16 -35.06 -27.53
CA GLY A 356 36.49 -35.64 -27.69
C GLY A 356 37.04 -36.31 -26.42
N TYR A 357 36.72 -35.79 -25.24
CA TYR A 357 37.12 -36.42 -23.97
C TYR A 357 36.32 -37.70 -23.70
N LEU A 358 35.01 -37.69 -23.95
CA LEU A 358 34.15 -38.86 -23.81
C LEU A 358 34.65 -40.05 -24.64
N ILE A 359 35.02 -39.82 -25.91
CA ILE A 359 35.56 -40.88 -26.77
C ILE A 359 36.85 -41.47 -26.17
N ARG A 360 37.77 -40.63 -25.68
CA ARG A 360 39.01 -41.10 -25.05
C ARG A 360 38.71 -41.96 -23.82
N THR A 361 37.79 -41.53 -22.95
CA THR A 361 37.37 -42.28 -21.77
C THR A 361 36.77 -43.64 -22.14
N ILE A 362 35.91 -43.69 -23.16
CA ILE A 362 35.31 -44.94 -23.66
C ILE A 362 36.40 -45.89 -24.21
N VAL A 363 37.35 -45.38 -24.98
CA VAL A 363 38.47 -46.19 -25.50
C VAL A 363 39.30 -46.78 -24.37
N VAL A 364 39.67 -45.98 -23.36
CA VAL A 364 40.42 -46.46 -22.19
C VAL A 364 39.62 -47.50 -21.41
N PHE A 365 38.30 -47.30 -21.25
CA PHE A 365 37.43 -48.27 -20.61
C PHE A 365 37.41 -49.61 -21.36
N LEU A 366 37.25 -49.58 -22.69
CA LEU A 366 37.24 -50.80 -23.51
C LEU A 366 38.59 -51.53 -23.47
N LEU A 367 39.71 -50.81 -23.48
CA LEU A 367 41.04 -51.39 -23.31
C LEU A 367 41.21 -52.04 -21.94
N GLY A 368 40.73 -51.39 -20.88
CA GLY A 368 40.73 -51.97 -19.53
C GLY A 368 39.84 -53.21 -19.43
N ALA A 369 38.61 -53.16 -19.97
CA ALA A 369 37.67 -54.27 -19.93
C ALA A 369 38.17 -55.50 -20.71
N THR A 370 38.77 -55.27 -21.88
CA THR A 370 39.39 -56.34 -22.68
C THR A 370 40.60 -56.96 -21.99
N GLY A 371 41.45 -56.14 -21.35
CA GLY A 371 42.56 -56.62 -20.53
C GLY A 371 42.11 -57.46 -19.33
N LEU A 372 41.04 -57.05 -18.63
CA LEU A 372 40.44 -57.83 -17.54
C LEU A 372 39.92 -59.18 -18.02
N TRP A 373 39.19 -59.19 -19.15
CA TRP A 373 38.65 -60.42 -19.72
C TRP A 373 39.76 -61.40 -20.12
N LEU A 374 40.83 -60.89 -20.76
CA LEU A 374 41.99 -61.71 -21.13
C LEU A 374 42.70 -62.26 -19.89
N GLY A 375 42.95 -61.43 -18.89
CA GLY A 375 43.63 -61.83 -17.66
C GLY A 375 42.88 -62.87 -16.83
N LEU A 376 41.54 -62.86 -16.85
CA LEU A 376 40.70 -63.79 -16.09
C LEU A 376 40.45 -65.13 -16.81
N PHE A 377 40.22 -65.12 -18.13
CA PHE A 377 39.69 -66.30 -18.83
C PHE A 377 40.68 -66.98 -19.77
N ARG A 378 41.72 -66.28 -20.23
CA ARG A 378 42.62 -66.74 -21.29
C ARG A 378 44.07 -66.83 -20.85
N LEU A 379 44.43 -65.92 -19.94
CA LEU A 379 45.56 -65.95 -19.01
C LEU A 379 45.97 -67.34 -18.62
#